data_AF-A0AAW9W8S8-F1
#
_entry.id   AF-A0AAW9W8S8-F1
#
_cell.length_a   1.000
_cell.length_b   1.000
_cell.length_c   1.000
_cell.angle_alpha   90.00
_cell.angle_beta   90.00
_cell.angle_gamma   90.00
#
_symmetry.space_group_name_H-M   'P 1'
#
loop_
_entity.id
_entity.type
_entity.pdbx_description
1 polymer ?
#
loop_
_entity_poly.entity_id
_entity_poly.type
_entity_poly.pdbx_seq_one_letter_code
_entity_poly.pdbx_strand_id
1 'polypeptide(L)' 'MSQISLNKRKLFTTSAEEVTAELVSEAVELHQSRLLRGYIENENMYMSKHDILKAPKKDSWKPDNRLVIN' A
#
# COMPACT_ATOMS: atom_id res chain seq x y z
N MET A 1 13.44 -21.57 3.20
CA MET A 1 12.63 -21.13 2.04
C MET A 1 11.29 -20.66 2.57
N SER A 2 10.77 -19.54 2.07
CA SER A 2 9.49 -19.01 2.52
C SER A 2 8.37 -20.02 2.27
N GLN A 3 7.53 -20.28 3.27
CA GLN A 3 6.39 -21.20 3.16
C GLN A 3 5.13 -20.52 2.60
N ILE A 4 5.24 -19.22 2.30
CA ILE A 4 4.11 -18.36 1.94
C ILE A 4 4.42 -17.68 0.62
N SER A 5 3.43 -17.71 -0.25
CA SER A 5 3.50 -17.10 -1.57
C SER A 5 2.38 -16.08 -1.72
N LEU A 6 2.70 -14.96 -2.37
CA LEU A 6 1.74 -13.95 -2.75
C LEU A 6 1.46 -14.06 -4.25
N ASN A 7 0.21 -14.34 -4.62
CA ASN A 7 -0.15 -14.46 -6.02
C ASN A 7 -0.49 -13.10 -6.67
N LYS A 8 -0.70 -13.11 -8.00
CA LYS A 8 -1.06 -11.89 -8.77
C LYS A 8 -2.39 -11.25 -8.34
N ARG A 9 -3.27 -12.00 -7.68
CA ARG A 9 -4.56 -11.52 -7.15
C ARG A 9 -4.46 -11.03 -5.71
N LYS A 10 -3.24 -10.84 -5.18
CA LYS A 10 -2.96 -10.41 -3.81
C LYS A 10 -3.44 -11.39 -2.73
N LEU A 11 -3.54 -12.68 -3.05
CA LEU A 11 -3.87 -13.72 -2.07
C LEU A 11 -2.58 -14.36 -1.56
N PHE A 12 -2.52 -14.53 -0.24
CA PHE A 12 -1.48 -15.30 0.42
C PHE A 12 -1.87 -16.78 0.42
N THR A 13 -0.97 -17.63 -0.04
CA THR A 13 -1.16 -19.08 -0.12
C THR A 13 0.04 -19.80 0.50
N THR A 14 -0.23 -20.88 1.21
CA THR A 14 0.77 -21.74 1.83
C THR A 14 0.49 -23.20 1.51
N SER A 15 1.53 -24.01 1.45
CA SER A 15 1.46 -25.47 1.38
C SER A 15 1.64 -26.15 2.75
N ALA A 16 1.77 -25.36 3.83
CA ALA A 16 1.84 -25.89 5.18
C ALA A 16 0.49 -26.52 5.58
N GLU A 17 0.56 -27.67 6.25
CA GLU A 17 -0.62 -28.41 6.71
C GLU A 17 -1.23 -27.79 7.98
N GLU A 18 -0.39 -27.24 8.85
CA GLU A 18 -0.80 -26.54 10.06
C GLU A 18 -0.42 -25.05 10.01
N VAL A 19 -1.29 -24.20 10.57
CA VAL A 19 -1.05 -22.76 10.69
C VAL A 19 -0.37 -22.48 12.03
N THR A 20 0.92 -22.17 11.99
CA THR A 20 1.69 -21.77 13.18
C THR A 20 1.82 -20.25 13.28
N ALA A 21 2.22 -19.74 14.45
CA ALA A 21 2.41 -18.31 14.68
C ALA A 21 3.55 -17.73 13.81
N GLU A 22 4.59 -18.51 13.54
CA GLU A 22 5.71 -18.13 12.68
C GLU A 22 5.23 -17.96 11.24
N LEU A 23 4.38 -18.88 10.76
CA LEU A 23 3.78 -18.80 9.44
C LEU A 23 2.92 -17.53 9.31
N VAL A 24 2.09 -17.23 10.31
CA VAL A 24 1.30 -15.98 10.30
C VAL A 24 2.20 -14.74 10.29
N SER A 25 3.28 -14.76 11.08
CA SER A 25 4.23 -13.64 11.15
C SER A 25 4.90 -13.38 9.81
N GLU A 26 5.34 -14.45 9.12
CA GLU A 26 5.91 -14.37 7.77
C GLU A 26 4.91 -13.79 6.76
N ALA A 27 3.63 -14.17 6.83
CA ALA A 27 2.59 -13.61 5.95
C ALA A 27 2.39 -12.11 6.18
N VAL A 28 2.41 -11.68 7.45
CA VAL A 28 2.29 -10.28 7.84
C VAL A 28 3.49 -9.48 7.32
N GLU A 29 4.72 -9.98 7.46
CA GLU A 29 5.92 -9.32 6.93
C GLU A 29 5.88 -9.22 5.40
N LEU A 30 5.42 -10.26 4.71
CA LEU A 30 5.26 -10.24 3.26
C LEU A 30 4.16 -9.22 2.84
N HIS A 31 3.08 -9.09 3.61
CA HIS A 31 2.07 -8.07 3.38
C HIS A 31 2.62 -6.66 3.56
N GLN A 32 3.33 -6.41 4.66
CA GLN A 32 3.94 -5.11 4.94
C GLN A 32 4.93 -4.70 3.84
N SER A 33 5.74 -5.63 3.35
CA SER A 33 6.75 -5.35 2.32
C SER A 33 6.18 -5.17 0.91
N ARG A 34 5.08 -5.87 0.55
CA ARG A 34 4.59 -5.90 -0.84
C ARG A 34 3.29 -5.16 -1.09
N LEU A 35 2.39 -5.10 -0.11
CA LEU A 35 1.02 -4.62 -0.33
C LEU A 35 0.67 -3.36 0.48
N LEU A 36 1.20 -3.23 1.70
CA LEU A 36 0.82 -2.17 2.63
C LEU A 36 0.94 -0.78 2.03
N ARG A 37 2.02 -0.50 1.29
CA ARG A 37 2.21 0.81 0.63
C ARG A 37 1.04 1.16 -0.27
N GLY A 38 0.58 0.23 -1.11
CA GLY A 38 -0.54 0.47 -2.01
C GLY A 38 -1.87 0.67 -1.29
N TYR A 39 -2.08 0.01 -0.15
CA TYR A 39 -3.27 0.24 0.67
C TYR A 39 -3.26 1.63 1.30
N ILE A 40 -2.10 2.09 1.80
CA ILE A 40 -1.93 3.44 2.34
C ILE A 40 -2.15 4.49 1.25
N GLU A 41 -1.62 4.28 0.05
CA GLU A 41 -1.84 5.17 -1.11
C GLU A 41 -3.33 5.27 -1.46
N ASN A 42 -4.03 4.13 -1.53
CA ASN A 42 -5.46 4.08 -1.82
C ASN A 42 -6.31 4.75 -0.73
N GLU A 43 -5.99 4.51 0.54
CA GLU A 43 -6.65 5.17 1.67
C GLU A 43 -6.43 6.69 1.63
N ASN A 44 -5.21 7.13 1.37
CA ASN A 44 -4.91 8.55 1.21
C ASN A 44 -5.69 9.16 0.05
N MET A 45 -5.81 8.46 -1.08
CA MET A 45 -6.63 8.90 -2.21
C MET A 45 -8.10 9.05 -1.78
N TYR A 46 -8.67 8.03 -1.13
CA TYR A 46 -10.05 8.06 -0.64
C TYR A 46 -10.30 9.20 0.37
N MET A 47 -9.34 9.45 1.27
CA MET A 47 -9.40 10.50 2.29
C MET A 47 -9.02 11.89 1.75
N SER A 48 -8.93 12.06 0.43
CA SER A 48 -8.52 13.30 -0.24
C SER A 48 -7.15 13.85 0.17
N LYS A 49 -6.24 12.97 0.62
CA LYS A 49 -4.84 13.25 0.98
C LYS A 49 -3.88 12.97 -0.18
N HIS A 50 -4.15 13.54 -1.35
CA HIS A 50 -3.37 13.28 -2.56
C HIS A 50 -1.97 13.90 -2.50
N ASP A 51 -1.00 13.26 -3.13
CA ASP A 51 0.40 13.71 -3.11
C ASP A 51 0.61 15.07 -3.77
N ILE A 52 -0.23 15.43 -4.76
CA ILE A 52 -0.21 16.77 -5.36
C ILE A 52 -0.41 17.87 -4.30
N LEU A 53 -1.12 17.59 -3.21
CA LEU A 53 -1.36 18.55 -2.12
C LEU A 53 -0.11 18.75 -1.23
N LYS A 54 0.87 17.84 -1.29
CA LYS A 54 2.16 17.95 -0.57
C LYS A 54 3.24 18.65 -1.40
N ALA A 55 3.01 18.83 -2.70
CA ALA A 55 3.96 19.51 -3.59
C ALA A 55 4.24 20.96 -3.10
N PRO A 56 5.45 21.50 -3.34
CA PRO A 56 5.76 22.88 -2.99
C PRO A 56 4.79 23.85 -3.69
N LYS A 57 4.53 24.99 -3.04
CA LYS A 57 3.69 26.04 -3.63
C LYS A 57 4.33 26.57 -4.90
N LYS A 58 3.50 26.90 -5.88
CA LYS A 58 3.95 27.64 -7.07
C LYS A 58 4.36 29.06 -6.69
N ASP A 59 5.12 29.70 -7.57
CA ASP A 59 5.50 31.10 -7.43
C ASP A 59 4.25 32.00 -7.25
N SER A 60 4.42 33.09 -6.51
CA SER A 60 3.32 33.98 -6.11
C SER A 60 2.50 34.57 -7.26
N TRP A 61 3.11 34.68 -8.45
CA TRP A 61 2.48 35.23 -9.64
C TRP A 61 1.60 34.22 -10.38
N LYS A 62 1.70 32.92 -10.08
CA LYS A 62 0.99 31.85 -10.79
C LYS A 62 -0.08 31.19 -9.90
N PRO A 63 -1.32 31.04 -10.37
CA PRO A 63 -2.36 30.31 -9.64
C PRO A 63 -1.95 28.86 -9.31
N ASP A 64 -2.10 28.46 -8.04
CA ASP A 64 -1.78 27.11 -7.57
C ASP A 64 -3.00 26.17 -7.54
N ASN A 65 -3.66 26.06 -8.71
CA ASN A 65 -4.75 25.10 -8.88
C ASN A 65 -4.17 23.67 -8.85
N ARG A 66 -4.66 22.86 -7.92
CA ARG A 66 -4.32 21.43 -7.77
C ARG A 66 -5.60 20.63 -8.01
N LEU A 67 -5.60 19.85 -9.09
CA LEU A 67 -6.73 19.03 -9.44
C LEU A 67 -6.63 17.69 -8.70
N VAL A 68 -7.74 17.31 -8.11
CA VAL A 68 -7.91 16.08 -7.38
C VAL A 68 -9.17 15.40 -7.92
N ILE A 69 -9.05 14.13 -8.24
CA ILE A 69 -10.16 13.29 -8.70
C ILE A 69 -10.30 12.17 -7.68
N ASN A 70 -11.52 11.95 -7.20
CA ASN A 70 -11.91 10.81 -6.38
C ASN A 70 -12.37 9.66 -7.26
#